data_AF-M7SJF1-F1
#
_entry.id   AF-M7SJF1-F1
#
_cell.length_a   1.000
_cell.length_b   1.000
_cell.length_c   1.000
_cell.angle_alpha   90.00
_cell.angle_beta   90.00
_cell.angle_gamma   90.00
#
_symmetry.space_group_name_H-M   'P 1'
#
loop_
_entity.id
_entity.type
_entity.pdbx_description
1 polymer ?
#
loop_
_entity_poly.entity_id
_entity_poly.type
_entity_poly.pdbx_seq_one_letter_code
_entity_poly.pdbx_strand_id
1 'polypeptide(L)'
;MATAKAWRFTKRGLPADVLHLEDITVPALPPPLPFPKDVSMPEEWLIIKVSYTALNPGSQMQLNILPSFTRAGTCVPEMDFAGTVVDVWIPEDGKARRFSKGDEVVGFLPITHTYPTGNGALASHIRVPARYVVKKPKNTSMEESAGLLCTACTAWTLATEAGLKSEDQVLIHGASGGVGSAAVQLAKYIVGDQGLVVAVCSGRNAEMVIDYTESPDVSEELARRFSSSPFDVILDCAGNQQVYVNSVRYMKSKVN
;
A
#
# COMPACT_ATOMS: atom_id res chain seq x y z
N MET A 1 10.60 -30.16 10.91
CA MET A 1 9.77 -28.92 10.87
C MET A 1 9.28 -28.74 9.44
N ALA A 2 8.12 -28.12 9.22
CA ALA A 2 7.64 -27.85 7.86
C ALA A 2 8.52 -26.81 7.17
N THR A 3 8.85 -27.04 5.89
CA THR A 3 9.69 -26.15 5.08
C THR A 3 8.84 -25.15 4.31
N ALA A 4 9.34 -23.93 4.18
CA ALA A 4 8.80 -22.86 3.36
C ALA A 4 9.93 -22.28 2.50
N LYS A 5 9.58 -21.50 1.47
CA LYS A 5 10.52 -20.71 0.67
C LYS A 5 10.31 -19.23 0.89
N ALA A 6 11.39 -18.44 0.86
CA ALA A 6 11.33 -16.99 0.91
C ALA A 6 12.47 -16.36 0.13
N TRP A 7 12.22 -15.22 -0.49
CA TRP A 7 13.29 -14.33 -0.94
C TRP A 7 13.79 -13.52 0.24
N ARG A 8 15.11 -13.47 0.44
CA ARG A 8 15.72 -12.81 1.60
C ARG A 8 16.88 -11.91 1.20
N PHE A 9 17.11 -10.90 2.03
CA PHE A 9 18.27 -10.01 1.92
C PHE A 9 18.81 -9.64 3.30
N THR A 10 20.11 -9.40 3.35
CA THR A 10 20.84 -8.99 4.56
C THR A 10 21.53 -7.63 4.41
N LYS A 11 21.80 -7.20 3.18
CA LYS A 11 22.47 -5.93 2.84
C LYS A 11 21.63 -5.09 1.87
N ARG A 12 21.96 -3.81 1.76
CA ARG A 12 21.37 -2.94 0.73
C ARG A 12 21.97 -3.26 -0.64
N GLY A 13 21.20 -3.04 -1.70
CA GLY A 13 21.64 -3.16 -3.09
C GLY A 13 20.48 -3.43 -4.04
N LEU A 14 20.81 -3.52 -5.32
CA LEU A 14 19.82 -3.84 -6.36
C LEU A 14 19.23 -5.23 -6.09
N PRO A 15 17.92 -5.45 -6.37
CA PRO A 15 17.27 -6.74 -6.14
C PRO A 15 18.07 -7.94 -6.69
N ALA A 16 18.64 -7.80 -7.89
CA ALA A 16 19.42 -8.85 -8.54
C ALA A 16 20.69 -9.27 -7.76
N ASP A 17 21.25 -8.37 -6.94
CA ASP A 17 22.53 -8.59 -6.24
C ASP A 17 22.35 -9.05 -4.79
N VAL A 18 21.16 -8.84 -4.21
CA VAL A 18 20.94 -8.98 -2.76
C VAL A 18 19.79 -9.91 -2.39
N LEU A 19 18.86 -10.18 -3.31
CA LEU A 19 17.78 -11.12 -3.07
C LEU A 19 18.21 -12.53 -3.44
N HIS A 20 18.09 -13.43 -2.46
CA HIS A 20 18.33 -14.85 -2.65
C HIS A 20 17.10 -15.65 -2.24
N LEU A 21 16.71 -16.62 -3.07
CA LEU A 21 15.65 -17.57 -2.73
C LEU A 21 16.24 -18.64 -1.80
N GLU A 22 15.67 -18.76 -0.62
CA GLU A 22 16.14 -19.69 0.42
C GLU A 22 15.00 -20.60 0.90
N ASP A 23 15.34 -21.83 1.26
CA ASP A 23 14.48 -22.67 2.09
C ASP A 23 14.58 -22.20 3.55
N ILE A 24 13.43 -21.94 4.15
CA ILE A 24 13.26 -21.51 5.53
C ILE A 24 12.32 -22.46 6.27
N THR A 25 12.25 -22.33 7.59
CA THR A 25 11.22 -23.01 8.39
C THR A 25 9.92 -22.20 8.32
N VAL A 26 8.78 -22.87 8.19
CA VAL A 26 7.47 -22.21 8.35
C VAL A 26 7.44 -21.48 9.70
N PRO A 27 7.09 -20.18 9.74
CA PRO A 27 7.02 -19.45 11.00
C PRO A 27 6.10 -20.13 12.01
N ALA A 28 6.54 -20.22 13.27
CA ALA A 28 5.76 -20.84 14.34
C ALA A 28 4.83 -19.83 15.04
N LEU A 29 3.74 -20.37 15.61
CA LEU A 29 2.90 -19.73 16.63
C LEU A 29 3.13 -20.42 17.99
N PRO A 30 3.02 -19.69 19.12
CA PRO A 30 2.85 -18.23 19.22
C PRO A 30 4.05 -17.47 18.63
N PRO A 31 3.90 -16.17 18.30
CA PRO A 31 5.03 -15.33 17.92
C PRO A 31 6.06 -15.26 19.06
N PRO A 32 7.36 -15.12 18.75
CA PRO A 32 8.42 -15.03 19.75
C PRO A 32 8.27 -13.75 20.56
N LEU A 33 8.68 -13.82 21.82
CA LEU A 33 8.80 -12.67 22.69
C LEU A 33 10.16 -11.96 22.47
N PRO A 34 10.24 -10.63 22.66
CA PRO A 34 9.10 -9.73 22.91
C PRO A 34 8.24 -9.55 21.65
N PHE A 35 6.94 -9.28 21.83
CA PHE A 35 6.07 -8.98 20.69
C PHE A 35 6.49 -7.69 19.98
N PRO A 36 6.23 -7.57 18.66
CA PRO A 36 6.48 -6.34 17.93
C PRO A 36 5.77 -5.13 18.56
N LYS A 37 6.46 -3.99 18.65
CA LYS A 37 5.99 -2.78 19.37
C LYS A 37 4.74 -2.15 18.75
N ASP A 38 4.51 -2.39 17.47
CA ASP A 38 3.35 -1.94 16.70
C ASP A 38 2.09 -2.78 17.01
N VAL A 39 2.22 -3.88 17.74
CA VAL A 39 1.11 -4.78 18.08
C VAL A 39 0.73 -4.62 19.56
N SER A 40 -0.49 -4.13 19.80
CA SER A 40 -1.07 -4.06 21.14
C SER A 40 -1.70 -5.40 21.51
N MET A 41 -1.43 -5.90 22.72
CA MET A 41 -2.05 -7.12 23.23
C MET A 41 -3.39 -6.85 23.92
N PRO A 42 -4.32 -7.82 23.93
CA PRO A 42 -4.24 -9.10 23.21
C PRO A 42 -4.49 -8.98 21.70
N GLU A 43 -3.78 -9.77 20.91
CA GLU A 43 -3.89 -9.83 19.45
C GLU A 43 -3.93 -11.27 18.94
N GLU A 44 -4.76 -11.52 17.92
CA GLU A 44 -4.82 -12.80 17.20
C GLU A 44 -3.70 -12.85 16.16
N TRP A 45 -3.02 -14.00 16.03
CA TRP A 45 -1.92 -14.19 15.09
C TRP A 45 -2.21 -15.34 14.14
N LEU A 46 -1.82 -15.14 12.88
CA LEU A 46 -2.12 -16.04 11.78
C LEU A 46 -0.82 -16.53 11.15
N ILE A 47 -0.78 -17.81 10.76
CA ILE A 47 0.11 -18.27 9.70
C ILE A 47 -0.70 -18.33 8.41
N ILE A 48 -0.20 -17.68 7.38
CA ILE A 48 -0.84 -17.60 6.07
C ILE A 48 0.06 -18.29 5.07
N LYS A 49 -0.50 -19.23 4.30
CA LYS A 49 0.13 -19.75 3.09
C LYS A 49 -0.14 -18.74 1.98
N VAL A 50 0.91 -18.06 1.54
CA VAL A 50 0.81 -16.99 0.54
C VAL A 50 0.66 -17.62 -0.84
N SER A 51 -0.36 -17.18 -1.57
CA SER A 51 -0.59 -17.54 -2.97
C SER A 51 0.02 -16.52 -3.91
N TYR A 52 -0.15 -15.23 -3.60
CA TYR A 52 0.33 -14.10 -4.40
C TYR A 52 0.81 -12.97 -3.49
N THR A 53 1.75 -12.17 -3.98
CA THR A 53 2.26 -10.95 -3.36
C THR A 53 2.43 -9.91 -4.44
N ALA A 54 2.19 -8.64 -4.12
CA ALA A 54 2.44 -7.54 -5.04
C ALA A 54 3.83 -6.95 -4.81
N LEU A 55 4.47 -6.53 -5.91
CA LEU A 55 5.73 -5.80 -5.87
C LEU A 55 5.47 -4.32 -5.69
N ASN A 56 6.08 -3.74 -4.66
CA ASN A 56 5.84 -2.35 -4.28
C ASN A 56 7.10 -1.48 -4.42
N PRO A 57 6.99 -0.22 -4.89
CA PRO A 57 8.11 0.73 -4.87
C PRO A 57 8.69 0.93 -3.47
N GLY A 58 7.85 0.81 -2.43
CA GLY A 58 8.30 0.81 -1.04
C GLY A 58 9.40 -0.23 -0.78
N SER A 59 9.26 -1.45 -1.29
CA SER A 59 10.28 -2.50 -1.16
C SER A 59 11.61 -2.15 -1.84
N GLN A 60 11.58 -1.40 -2.95
CA GLN A 60 12.81 -0.89 -3.56
C GLN A 60 13.50 0.16 -2.69
N MET A 61 12.75 1.04 -2.02
CA MET A 61 13.33 1.97 -1.04
C MET A 61 13.96 1.21 0.12
N GLN A 62 13.35 0.10 0.53
CA GLN A 62 13.87 -0.76 1.59
C GLN A 62 15.21 -1.41 1.22
N LEU A 63 15.31 -1.92 -0.01
CA LEU A 63 16.51 -2.57 -0.53
C LEU A 63 17.64 -1.57 -0.82
N ASN A 64 17.33 -0.36 -1.27
CA ASN A 64 18.35 0.55 -1.80
C ASN A 64 18.70 1.73 -0.89
N ILE A 65 17.72 2.30 -0.19
CA ILE A 65 17.86 3.61 0.48
C ILE A 65 18.03 3.45 2.00
N LEU A 66 17.17 2.64 2.63
CA LEU A 66 17.06 2.62 4.09
C LEU A 66 18.24 1.91 4.78
N PRO A 67 18.88 2.53 5.80
CA PRO A 67 20.07 1.96 6.40
C PRO A 67 19.89 0.56 7.01
N SER A 68 20.82 -0.38 6.79
CA SER A 68 20.65 -1.76 7.26
C SER A 68 20.49 -1.89 8.79
N PHE A 69 21.02 -0.93 9.56
CA PHE A 69 20.89 -0.93 11.02
C PHE A 69 19.50 -0.53 11.53
N THR A 70 18.59 -0.06 10.66
CA THR A 70 17.22 0.31 11.03
C THR A 70 16.21 -0.83 10.87
N ARG A 71 16.67 -2.01 10.43
CA ARG A 71 15.85 -3.21 10.20
C ARG A 71 16.50 -4.45 10.83
N ALA A 72 15.73 -5.54 10.89
CA ALA A 72 16.24 -6.85 11.27
C ALA A 72 17.40 -7.28 10.35
N GLY A 73 18.34 -8.05 10.91
CA GLY A 73 19.56 -8.46 10.20
C GLY A 73 19.30 -9.22 8.90
N THR A 74 18.25 -10.04 8.86
CA THR A 74 17.74 -10.66 7.63
C THR A 74 16.27 -10.34 7.46
N CYS A 75 15.88 -9.94 6.26
CA CYS A 75 14.51 -9.53 5.94
C CYS A 75 13.98 -10.28 4.72
N VAL A 76 12.67 -10.49 4.67
CA VAL A 76 11.91 -10.83 3.47
C VAL A 76 11.29 -9.54 2.93
N PRO A 77 11.38 -9.22 1.63
CA PRO A 77 10.79 -8.01 1.07
C PRO A 77 9.28 -8.16 0.85
N GLU A 78 8.66 -7.09 0.34
CA GLU A 78 7.23 -6.97 0.06
C GLU A 78 6.32 -6.98 1.29
N MET A 79 5.16 -6.36 1.12
CA MET A 79 4.25 -6.03 2.23
C MET A 79 2.83 -6.55 2.00
N ASP A 80 2.40 -6.66 0.75
CA ASP A 80 1.06 -7.15 0.41
C ASP A 80 1.06 -8.64 0.09
N PHE A 81 0.02 -9.33 0.54
CA PHE A 81 -0.20 -10.72 0.18
C PHE A 81 -1.69 -11.03 0.01
N ALA A 82 -1.95 -12.08 -0.75
CA ALA A 82 -3.19 -12.84 -0.75
C ALA A 82 -2.87 -14.31 -0.48
N GLY A 83 -3.67 -14.97 0.34
CA GLY A 83 -3.43 -16.36 0.71
C GLY A 83 -4.48 -16.97 1.59
N THR A 84 -4.16 -18.14 2.15
CA THR A 84 -5.08 -18.92 2.98
C THR A 84 -4.52 -19.04 4.39
N VAL A 85 -5.36 -18.83 5.40
CA VAL A 85 -5.01 -19.06 6.80
C VAL A 85 -4.79 -20.56 7.04
N VAL A 86 -3.60 -20.94 7.50
CA VAL A 86 -3.23 -22.33 7.83
C VAL A 86 -3.07 -22.57 9.32
N ASP A 87 -2.81 -21.52 10.10
CA ASP A 87 -2.79 -21.60 11.56
C ASP A 87 -3.22 -20.32 12.25
N VAL A 88 -3.78 -20.45 13.46
CA VAL A 88 -4.34 -19.35 14.24
C VAL A 88 -3.96 -19.54 15.70
N TRP A 89 -3.44 -18.49 16.33
CA TRP A 89 -3.16 -18.43 17.76
C TRP A 89 -3.76 -17.17 18.36
N ILE A 90 -4.35 -17.30 19.54
CA ILE A 90 -4.94 -16.22 20.33
C ILE A 90 -4.44 -16.42 21.76
N PRO A 91 -3.96 -15.37 22.46
CA PRO A 91 -3.61 -15.46 23.87
C PRO A 91 -4.86 -15.81 24.72
N GLU A 92 -4.66 -16.40 25.90
CA GLU A 92 -5.75 -16.92 26.75
C GLU A 92 -6.76 -15.85 27.22
N ASP A 93 -6.32 -14.59 27.31
CA ASP A 93 -7.13 -13.40 27.61
C ASP A 93 -7.64 -12.68 26.35
N GLY A 94 -7.58 -13.36 25.20
CA GLY A 94 -7.69 -12.74 23.89
C GLY A 94 -9.09 -12.34 23.44
N LYS A 95 -9.12 -11.45 22.44
CA LYS A 95 -10.34 -11.03 21.73
C LYS A 95 -11.03 -12.22 21.05
N ALA A 96 -12.29 -12.06 20.69
CA ALA A 96 -13.02 -13.02 19.87
C ALA A 96 -12.24 -13.33 18.57
N ARG A 97 -12.16 -14.62 18.23
CA ARG A 97 -11.52 -15.13 17.01
C ARG A 97 -12.11 -14.45 15.77
N ARG A 98 -11.28 -13.80 14.94
CA ARG A 98 -11.74 -13.15 13.69
C ARG A 98 -11.52 -14.03 12.48
N PHE A 99 -10.57 -14.96 12.54
CA PHE A 99 -10.19 -15.82 11.43
C PHE A 99 -10.13 -17.30 11.82
N SER A 100 -10.34 -18.16 10.83
CA SER A 100 -10.24 -19.62 10.97
C SER A 100 -9.36 -20.22 9.89
N LYS A 101 -8.82 -21.43 10.14
CA LYS A 101 -8.10 -22.20 9.13
C LYS A 101 -8.98 -22.36 7.88
N GLY A 102 -8.41 -22.15 6.71
CA GLY A 102 -9.12 -22.19 5.43
C GLY A 102 -9.71 -20.84 4.99
N ASP A 103 -9.70 -19.80 5.84
CA ASP A 103 -10.12 -18.47 5.40
C ASP A 103 -9.20 -17.94 4.30
N GLU A 104 -9.81 -17.46 3.21
CA GLU A 104 -9.14 -16.70 2.15
C GLU A 104 -9.00 -15.24 2.58
N VAL A 105 -7.77 -14.75 2.59
CA VAL A 105 -7.44 -13.45 3.18
C VAL A 105 -6.48 -12.65 2.32
N VAL A 106 -6.53 -11.34 2.50
CA VAL A 106 -5.52 -10.40 2.02
C VAL A 106 -5.00 -9.58 3.18
N GLY A 107 -3.74 -9.17 3.11
CA GLY A 107 -3.12 -8.35 4.13
C GLY A 107 -2.03 -7.44 3.58
N PHE A 108 -1.74 -6.41 4.36
CA PHE A 108 -0.67 -5.45 4.14
C PHE A 108 0.08 -5.25 5.45
N LEU A 109 1.37 -5.60 5.47
CA LEU A 109 2.23 -5.34 6.61
C LEU A 109 2.89 -3.96 6.49
N PRO A 110 2.65 -3.03 7.44
CA PRO A 110 3.30 -1.73 7.39
C PRO A 110 4.81 -1.88 7.64
N ILE A 111 5.57 -0.89 7.18
CA ILE A 111 7.03 -0.86 7.38
C ILE A 111 7.40 -0.91 8.87
N THR A 112 6.56 -0.34 9.74
CA THR A 112 6.73 -0.40 11.20
C THR A 112 6.67 -1.83 11.76
N HIS A 113 6.08 -2.77 11.01
CA HIS A 113 6.08 -4.20 11.33
C HIS A 113 7.21 -4.95 10.61
N THR A 114 7.31 -4.78 9.29
CA THR A 114 8.24 -5.59 8.47
C THR A 114 9.70 -5.31 8.82
N TYR A 115 10.05 -4.07 9.16
CA TYR A 115 11.42 -3.69 9.46
C TYR A 115 11.95 -4.29 10.75
N PRO A 116 11.31 -4.10 11.91
CA PRO A 116 11.84 -4.62 13.16
C PRO A 116 11.80 -6.16 13.21
N THR A 117 10.85 -6.78 12.51
CA THR A 117 10.65 -8.24 12.54
C THR A 117 11.41 -8.99 11.45
N GLY A 118 11.72 -8.34 10.33
CA GLY A 118 12.22 -8.97 9.11
C GLY A 118 11.17 -9.80 8.36
N ASN A 119 9.90 -9.78 8.79
CA ASN A 119 8.82 -10.48 8.13
C ASN A 119 8.32 -9.69 6.92
N GLY A 120 8.17 -10.35 5.78
CA GLY A 120 7.64 -9.77 4.54
C GLY A 120 6.87 -10.79 3.73
N ALA A 121 6.21 -10.30 2.69
CA ALA A 121 5.21 -11.04 1.91
C ALA A 121 5.79 -11.87 0.76
N LEU A 122 7.05 -11.63 0.34
CA LEU A 122 7.73 -12.41 -0.70
C LEU A 122 8.25 -13.77 -0.16
N ALA A 123 7.36 -14.51 0.48
CA ALA A 123 7.57 -15.83 1.07
C ALA A 123 6.32 -16.69 0.90
N SER A 124 6.51 -18.01 0.79
CA SER A 124 5.40 -18.98 0.70
C SER A 124 4.54 -19.06 1.97
N HIS A 125 5.08 -18.65 3.12
CA HIS A 125 4.37 -18.59 4.39
C HIS A 125 4.79 -17.37 5.18
N ILE A 126 3.83 -16.73 5.83
CA ILE A 126 4.05 -15.53 6.63
C ILE A 126 3.31 -15.63 7.96
N ARG A 127 3.92 -15.11 9.03
CA ARG A 127 3.26 -14.89 10.32
C ARG A 127 2.87 -13.43 10.43
N VAL A 128 1.59 -13.17 10.69
CA VAL A 128 1.04 -11.81 10.76
C VAL A 128 0.05 -11.66 11.92
N PRO A 129 -0.03 -10.49 12.55
CA PRO A 129 -1.13 -10.18 13.46
C PRO A 129 -2.41 -9.92 12.66
N ALA A 130 -3.55 -10.38 13.15
CA ALA A 130 -4.85 -10.35 12.46
C ALA A 130 -5.35 -8.93 12.18
N ARG A 131 -4.86 -7.92 12.91
CA ARG A 131 -5.10 -6.49 12.60
C ARG A 131 -4.62 -6.04 11.21
N TYR A 132 -3.66 -6.73 10.60
CA TYR A 132 -3.17 -6.42 9.25
C TYR A 132 -3.83 -7.25 8.15
N VAL A 133 -4.90 -7.97 8.51
CA VAL A 133 -5.55 -8.94 7.64
C VAL A 133 -7.04 -8.66 7.56
N VAL A 134 -7.59 -8.81 6.37
CA VAL A 134 -9.03 -8.82 6.10
C VAL A 134 -9.39 -10.03 5.25
N LYS A 135 -10.66 -10.43 5.26
CA LYS A 135 -11.13 -11.49 4.34
C LYS A 135 -11.03 -11.00 2.91
N LYS A 136 -10.62 -11.89 2.00
CA LYS A 136 -10.59 -11.59 0.57
C LYS A 136 -12.01 -11.20 0.10
N PRO A 137 -12.19 -10.15 -0.71
CA PRO A 137 -13.46 -9.87 -1.34
C PRO A 137 -13.96 -11.10 -2.12
N LYS A 138 -15.27 -11.39 -2.06
CA LYS A 138 -15.83 -12.61 -2.67
C LYS A 138 -15.73 -12.63 -4.20
N ASN A 139 -15.77 -11.45 -4.82
CA ASN A 139 -15.87 -11.30 -6.28
C ASN A 139 -14.52 -11.03 -6.97
N THR A 140 -13.41 -11.27 -6.28
CA THR A 140 -12.05 -11.09 -6.82
C THR A 140 -11.26 -12.39 -6.68
N SER A 141 -10.36 -12.66 -7.61
CA SER A 141 -9.36 -13.72 -7.48
C SER A 141 -8.31 -13.37 -6.42
N MET A 142 -7.53 -14.37 -5.98
CA MET A 142 -6.38 -14.13 -5.09
C MET A 142 -5.36 -13.19 -5.72
N GLU A 143 -5.10 -13.36 -7.02
CA GLU A 143 -4.15 -12.55 -7.78
C GLU A 143 -4.57 -11.08 -7.82
N GLU A 144 -5.82 -10.80 -8.21
CA GLU A 144 -6.36 -9.44 -8.24
C GLU A 144 -6.34 -8.77 -6.86
N SER A 145 -6.52 -9.56 -5.81
CA SER A 145 -6.59 -9.03 -4.43
C SER A 145 -5.21 -8.79 -3.82
N ALA A 146 -4.14 -9.38 -4.37
CA ALA A 146 -2.81 -9.39 -3.76
C ALA A 146 -2.10 -8.03 -3.76
N GLY A 147 -2.52 -7.07 -4.59
CA GLY A 147 -1.98 -5.70 -4.63
C GLY A 147 -2.93 -4.61 -4.15
N LEU A 148 -4.08 -5.03 -3.60
CA LEU A 148 -5.17 -4.12 -3.29
C LEU A 148 -4.88 -3.25 -2.06
N LEU A 149 -4.34 -3.84 -0.99
CA LEU A 149 -4.36 -3.19 0.32
C LEU A 149 -3.34 -2.04 0.46
N CYS A 150 -2.08 -2.21 0.10
CA CYS A 150 -1.12 -1.09 0.16
C CYS A 150 -1.63 0.10 -0.66
N THR A 151 -2.02 -0.14 -1.91
CA THR A 151 -2.44 0.93 -2.81
C THR A 151 -3.73 1.62 -2.36
N ALA A 152 -4.76 0.86 -1.99
CA ALA A 152 -6.04 1.39 -1.54
C ALA A 152 -5.96 2.08 -0.17
N CYS A 153 -5.22 1.50 0.79
CA CYS A 153 -5.03 2.12 2.11
C CYS A 153 -4.23 3.43 1.99
N THR A 154 -3.21 3.48 1.13
CA THR A 154 -2.49 4.74 0.87
C THR A 154 -3.41 5.78 0.23
N ALA A 155 -4.17 5.40 -0.80
CA ALA A 155 -5.11 6.32 -1.46
C ALA A 155 -6.20 6.83 -0.51
N TRP A 156 -6.76 5.95 0.32
CA TRP A 156 -7.71 6.31 1.36
C TRP A 156 -7.13 7.31 2.35
N THR A 157 -5.93 7.02 2.88
CA THR A 157 -5.23 7.91 3.82
C THR A 157 -5.00 9.29 3.20
N LEU A 158 -4.53 9.35 1.94
CA LEU A 158 -4.35 10.62 1.23
C LEU A 158 -5.65 11.41 1.13
N ALA A 159 -6.75 10.77 0.73
CA ALA A 159 -8.05 11.43 0.60
C ALA A 159 -8.59 11.93 1.95
N THR A 160 -8.50 11.12 3.01
CA THR A 160 -9.02 11.48 4.34
C THR A 160 -8.20 12.58 4.99
N GLU A 161 -6.87 12.50 4.94
CA GLU A 161 -5.98 13.52 5.52
C GLU A 161 -6.07 14.85 4.74
N ALA A 162 -6.32 14.80 3.43
CA ALA A 162 -6.58 16.00 2.64
C ALA A 162 -7.95 16.64 2.94
N GLY A 163 -8.85 15.90 3.59
CA GLY A 163 -10.22 16.32 3.88
C GLY A 163 -11.13 16.33 2.66
N LEU A 164 -10.90 15.42 1.70
CA LEU A 164 -11.74 15.27 0.51
C LEU A 164 -13.19 14.93 0.91
N LYS A 165 -14.15 15.65 0.33
CA LYS A 165 -15.57 15.50 0.65
C LYS A 165 -16.44 15.59 -0.61
N SER A 166 -17.74 15.42 -0.41
CA SER A 166 -18.74 15.52 -1.48
C SER A 166 -18.65 16.87 -2.19
N GLU A 167 -18.85 16.84 -3.51
CA GLU A 167 -18.87 17.99 -4.43
C GLU A 167 -17.51 18.68 -4.64
N ASP A 168 -16.43 18.21 -4.01
CA ASP A 168 -15.10 18.76 -4.21
C ASP A 168 -14.60 18.57 -5.66
N GLN A 169 -13.84 19.54 -6.13
CA GLN A 169 -13.01 19.42 -7.32
C GLN A 169 -11.61 18.96 -6.91
N VAL A 170 -11.21 17.75 -7.32
CA VAL A 170 -9.94 17.10 -6.94
C VAL A 170 -9.03 16.83 -8.13
N LEU A 171 -7.75 17.20 -7.98
CA LEU A 171 -6.68 16.84 -8.91
C LEU A 171 -5.93 15.61 -8.39
N ILE A 172 -5.73 14.61 -9.24
CA ILE A 172 -4.96 13.41 -8.91
C ILE A 172 -3.78 13.29 -9.87
N HIS A 173 -2.57 13.45 -9.34
CA HIS A 173 -1.34 13.31 -10.10
C HIS A 173 -0.78 11.87 -9.97
N GLY A 174 -0.31 11.28 -11.08
CA GLY A 174 0.10 9.87 -11.10
C GLY A 174 -1.08 8.89 -11.16
N ALA A 175 -2.20 9.31 -11.76
CA ALA A 175 -3.48 8.63 -11.70
C ALA A 175 -3.51 7.21 -12.30
N SER A 176 -2.56 6.86 -13.17
CA SER A 176 -2.45 5.51 -13.75
C SER A 176 -1.56 4.56 -12.95
N GLY A 177 -0.97 5.00 -11.83
CA GLY A 177 -0.18 4.16 -10.93
C GLY A 177 -1.03 3.32 -9.98
N GLY A 178 -0.39 2.45 -9.18
CA GLY A 178 -1.08 1.63 -8.20
C GLY A 178 -1.92 2.45 -7.20
N VAL A 179 -1.31 3.42 -6.53
CA VAL A 179 -2.04 4.33 -5.62
C VAL A 179 -2.99 5.26 -6.38
N GLY A 180 -2.54 5.84 -7.50
CA GLY A 180 -3.34 6.79 -8.27
C GLY A 180 -4.65 6.21 -8.80
N SER A 181 -4.63 4.97 -9.30
CA SER A 181 -5.83 4.30 -9.82
C SER A 181 -6.85 3.99 -8.72
N ALA A 182 -6.39 3.64 -7.51
CA ALA A 182 -7.24 3.52 -6.34
C ALA A 182 -7.77 4.90 -5.88
N ALA A 183 -6.93 5.94 -5.91
CA ALA A 183 -7.32 7.30 -5.57
C ALA A 183 -8.39 7.85 -6.52
N VAL A 184 -8.32 7.59 -7.82
CA VAL A 184 -9.36 7.99 -8.79
C VAL A 184 -10.71 7.36 -8.44
N GLN A 185 -10.73 6.06 -8.14
CA GLN A 185 -11.97 5.35 -7.78
C GLN A 185 -12.56 5.86 -6.48
N LEU A 186 -11.73 6.02 -5.44
CA LEU A 186 -12.14 6.56 -4.15
C LEU A 186 -12.62 8.01 -4.27
N ALA A 187 -11.91 8.84 -5.03
CA ALA A 187 -12.29 10.22 -5.26
C ALA A 187 -13.65 10.32 -5.93
N LYS A 188 -13.89 9.57 -7.02
CA LYS A 188 -15.21 9.53 -7.69
C LYS A 188 -16.32 9.13 -6.72
N TYR A 189 -16.07 8.14 -5.86
CA TYR A 189 -17.02 7.72 -4.83
C TYR A 189 -17.32 8.80 -3.80
N ILE A 190 -16.28 9.52 -3.31
CA ILE A 190 -16.40 10.53 -2.26
C ILE A 190 -17.06 11.82 -2.79
N VAL A 191 -16.61 12.32 -3.95
CA VAL A 191 -17.07 13.61 -4.48
C VAL A 191 -18.47 13.53 -5.09
N GLY A 192 -18.86 12.35 -5.59
CA GLY A 192 -20.17 12.12 -6.21
C GLY A 192 -20.35 12.87 -7.54
N ASP A 193 -21.58 12.83 -8.08
CA ASP A 193 -21.88 13.29 -9.44
C ASP A 193 -21.70 14.81 -9.65
N GLN A 194 -21.73 15.59 -8.57
CA GLN A 194 -21.53 17.05 -8.61
C GLN A 194 -20.07 17.46 -8.43
N GLY A 195 -19.21 16.55 -7.96
CA GLY A 195 -17.79 16.81 -7.84
C GLY A 195 -17.04 16.55 -9.15
N LEU A 196 -15.78 16.96 -9.19
CA LEU A 196 -14.95 16.80 -10.38
C LEU A 196 -13.63 16.12 -10.03
N VAL A 197 -13.33 15.01 -10.72
CA VAL A 197 -12.02 14.34 -10.63
C VAL A 197 -11.22 14.61 -11.90
N VAL A 198 -10.09 15.30 -11.76
CA VAL A 198 -9.14 15.51 -12.86
C VAL A 198 -7.92 14.64 -12.63
N ALA A 199 -7.59 13.81 -13.62
CA ALA A 199 -6.47 12.88 -13.57
C ALA A 199 -5.28 13.40 -14.40
N VAL A 200 -4.07 13.31 -13.87
CA VAL A 200 -2.83 13.46 -14.65
C VAL A 200 -2.17 12.10 -14.78
N CYS A 201 -2.09 11.59 -15.99
CA CYS A 201 -1.46 10.33 -16.35
C CYS A 201 -1.01 10.37 -17.82
N SER A 202 -0.40 9.31 -18.33
CA SER A 202 -0.12 9.23 -19.76
C SER A 202 -1.43 8.97 -20.52
N GLY A 203 -1.60 9.58 -21.69
CA GLY A 203 -2.87 9.66 -22.44
C GLY A 203 -3.43 8.33 -22.95
N ARG A 204 -2.78 7.21 -22.62
CA ARG A 204 -3.29 5.87 -22.88
C ARG A 204 -4.46 5.48 -21.94
N ASN A 205 -4.78 6.29 -20.93
CA ASN A 205 -5.65 5.90 -19.82
C ASN A 205 -6.71 6.97 -19.39
N ALA A 206 -7.84 7.10 -20.13
CA ALA A 206 -9.17 7.65 -19.72
C ALA A 206 -9.67 9.03 -20.29
N GLU A 207 -10.93 9.36 -19.96
CA GLU A 207 -11.81 10.40 -20.56
C GLU A 207 -11.60 11.86 -20.11
N MET A 208 -11.03 12.11 -18.92
CA MET A 208 -10.70 13.46 -18.40
C MET A 208 -9.29 13.47 -17.83
N VAL A 209 -8.32 13.51 -18.75
CA VAL A 209 -6.90 13.31 -18.49
C VAL A 209 -6.09 14.49 -19.00
N ILE A 210 -5.13 14.94 -18.20
CA ILE A 210 -4.00 15.73 -18.69
C ILE A 210 -2.88 14.76 -19.02
N ASP A 211 -2.60 14.60 -20.31
CA ASP A 211 -1.48 13.79 -20.78
C ASP A 211 -0.17 14.54 -20.53
N TYR A 212 0.58 14.09 -19.53
CA TYR A 212 1.89 14.66 -19.22
C TYR A 212 2.95 14.38 -20.30
N THR A 213 2.69 13.47 -21.25
CA THR A 213 3.61 13.18 -22.36
C THR A 213 3.44 14.15 -23.53
N GLU A 214 2.30 14.82 -23.62
CA GLU A 214 2.02 15.85 -24.64
C GLU A 214 2.21 17.28 -24.08
N SER A 215 2.26 17.42 -22.76
CA SER A 215 2.43 18.70 -22.07
C SER A 215 3.83 18.78 -21.43
N PRO A 216 4.78 19.55 -22.00
CA PRO A 216 6.13 19.68 -21.42
C PRO A 216 6.12 20.34 -20.05
N ASP A 217 5.08 21.13 -19.74
CA ASP A 217 4.83 21.69 -18.41
C ASP A 217 3.37 21.43 -17.98
N VAL A 218 3.19 20.38 -17.19
CA VAL A 218 1.90 20.01 -16.58
C VAL A 218 1.35 21.13 -15.69
N SER A 219 2.22 21.89 -15.00
CA SER A 219 1.78 22.94 -14.08
C SER A 219 1.22 24.14 -14.82
N GLU A 220 1.81 24.50 -15.95
CA GLU A 220 1.29 25.56 -16.81
C GLU A 220 -0.06 25.16 -17.41
N GLU A 221 -0.20 23.92 -17.86
CA GLU A 221 -1.47 23.43 -18.40
C GLU A 221 -2.58 23.41 -17.33
N LEU A 222 -2.25 23.00 -16.11
CA LEU A 222 -3.15 23.06 -14.96
C LEU A 222 -3.58 24.50 -14.64
N ALA A 223 -2.63 25.44 -14.58
CA ALA A 223 -2.94 26.85 -14.33
C ALA A 223 -3.81 27.44 -15.46
N ARG A 224 -3.50 27.12 -16.72
CA ARG A 224 -4.26 27.59 -17.88
C ARG A 224 -5.70 27.09 -17.87
N ARG A 225 -5.93 25.82 -17.52
CA ARG A 225 -7.27 25.21 -17.50
C ARG A 225 -8.08 25.52 -16.24
N PHE A 226 -7.43 25.64 -15.08
CA PHE A 226 -8.11 25.60 -13.78
C PHE A 226 -7.86 26.81 -12.88
N SER A 227 -7.14 27.86 -13.32
CA SER A 227 -6.99 29.08 -12.51
C SER A 227 -8.31 29.78 -12.18
N SER A 228 -9.31 29.68 -13.06
CA SER A 228 -10.67 30.21 -12.83
C SER A 228 -11.63 29.23 -12.15
N SER A 229 -11.25 27.95 -12.05
CA SER A 229 -11.99 26.90 -11.33
C SER A 229 -11.01 26.01 -10.57
N PRO A 230 -10.41 26.55 -9.49
CA PRO A 230 -9.33 25.87 -8.78
C PRO A 230 -9.82 24.65 -7.98
N PHE A 231 -8.91 23.70 -7.76
CA PHE A 231 -9.15 22.47 -7.01
C PHE A 231 -9.31 22.73 -5.50
N ASP A 232 -10.23 22.01 -4.87
CA ASP A 232 -10.37 21.94 -3.41
C ASP A 232 -9.26 21.09 -2.79
N VAL A 233 -8.88 20.00 -3.49
CA VAL A 233 -7.89 19.01 -3.03
C VAL A 233 -6.96 18.62 -4.18
N ILE A 234 -5.68 18.44 -3.86
CA ILE A 234 -4.70 17.85 -4.77
C ILE A 234 -4.12 16.60 -4.10
N LEU A 235 -4.24 15.45 -4.75
CA LEU A 235 -3.64 14.18 -4.34
C LEU A 235 -2.47 13.84 -5.27
N ASP A 236 -1.24 13.97 -4.78
CA ASP A 236 -0.05 13.61 -5.55
C ASP A 236 0.41 12.19 -5.23
N CYS A 237 0.16 11.26 -6.16
CA CYS A 237 0.56 9.85 -6.06
C CYS A 237 1.89 9.55 -6.78
N ALA A 238 2.51 10.55 -7.42
CA ALA A 238 3.74 10.40 -8.18
C ALA A 238 4.93 11.19 -7.61
N GLY A 239 4.69 12.13 -6.68
CA GLY A 239 5.74 12.91 -6.01
C GLY A 239 6.37 13.99 -6.89
N ASN A 240 5.56 14.64 -7.73
CA ASN A 240 6.03 15.63 -8.70
C ASN A 240 6.17 17.02 -8.05
N GLN A 241 7.42 17.40 -7.78
CA GLN A 241 7.75 18.67 -7.13
C GLN A 241 7.30 19.91 -7.93
N GLN A 242 7.27 19.84 -9.26
CA GLN A 242 6.82 20.98 -10.06
C GLN A 242 5.32 21.22 -9.86
N VAL A 243 4.51 20.16 -9.85
CA VAL A 243 3.07 20.25 -9.57
C VAL A 243 2.85 20.78 -8.15
N TYR A 244 3.61 20.30 -7.17
CA TYR A 244 3.51 20.79 -5.79
C TYR A 244 3.80 22.29 -5.66
N VAL A 245 4.95 22.76 -6.16
CA VAL A 245 5.39 24.16 -6.02
C VAL A 245 4.44 25.13 -6.74
N ASN A 246 3.89 24.73 -7.87
CA ASN A 246 2.99 25.58 -8.66
C ASN A 246 1.51 25.44 -8.26
N SER A 247 1.17 24.57 -7.32
CA SER A 247 -0.22 24.27 -6.92
C SER A 247 -1.05 25.49 -6.55
N VAL A 248 -0.42 26.52 -5.96
CA VAL A 248 -1.08 27.78 -5.59
C VAL A 248 -1.79 28.50 -6.74
N ARG A 249 -1.43 28.19 -7.99
CA ARG A 249 -2.04 28.79 -9.20
C ARG A 249 -3.39 28.18 -9.57
N TYR A 250 -3.70 26.99 -9.04
CA TYR A 250 -4.89 26.21 -9.39
C TYR A 250 -5.48 25.46 -8.18
N MET A 251 -5.10 25.83 -6.97
CA MET A 251 -5.65 25.31 -5.72
C MET A 251 -6.41 26.43 -5.00
N LYS A 252 -7.59 26.12 -4.46
CA LYS A 252 -8.35 27.07 -3.65
C LYS A 252 -7.54 27.44 -2.41
N SER A 253 -7.48 28.74 -2.12
CA SER A 253 -6.95 29.20 -0.84
C SER A 253 -7.89 28.74 0.26
N LYS A 254 -7.40 27.96 1.23
CA LYS A 254 -8.11 27.76 2.49
C LYS A 254 -8.01 29.07 3.26
N VAL A 255 -9.07 29.89 3.18
CA VAL A 255 -9.21 31.05 4.08
C VAL A 255 -9.33 30.48 5.48
N ASN A 256 -8.29 30.66 6.30
CA ASN A 256 -8.34 30.41 7.74
C ASN A 256 -9.26 31.41 8.43
#